data_AF-A0A0B5I8R0-F1
#
_entry.id   AF-A0A0B5I8R0-F1
#
_cell.length_a   1.000
_cell.length_b   1.000
_cell.length_c   1.000
_cell.angle_alpha   90.00
_cell.angle_beta   90.00
_cell.angle_gamma   90.00
#
_symmetry.space_group_name_H-M   'P 1'
#
loop_
_entity.id
_entity.type
_entity.pdbx_description
1 polymer ?
#
loop_
_entity_poly.entity_id
_entity_poly.type
_entity_poly.pdbx_seq_one_letter_code
_entity_poly.pdbx_strand_id
1 'polypeptide(L)'
;MSTTDFSGHTGERADSASFADTFYPDPASSTMIVKAESDLSPHIHRSGEPMPTDLGVPEFPSASFWGVVNCRSEPWRGVPVTLKRPFKAGDKITFNVVVAAGYEPGLPGVQTQDVITVAADTSEASYTIPWEGVLDSVTKGIIRVWCSLTPAPSGTESRSRQAEVSYNRETPGGICAP
;
A
#
# COMPACT_ATOMS: atom_id res chain seq x y z
N MET A 1 -3.92 -5.79 -61.13
CA MET A 1 -5.03 -6.60 -61.68
C MET A 1 -4.65 -8.05 -61.54
N SER A 2 -5.35 -8.77 -60.66
CA SER A 2 -5.79 -10.17 -60.79
C SER A 2 -6.24 -10.65 -59.41
N THR A 3 -7.45 -11.16 -59.40
CA THR A 3 -8.34 -11.51 -58.29
C THR A 3 -8.24 -13.00 -57.92
N THR A 4 -9.04 -13.36 -56.90
CA THR A 4 -9.73 -14.67 -56.72
C THR A 4 -8.98 -15.67 -55.83
N ASP A 5 -9.58 -16.48 -54.97
CA ASP A 5 -10.75 -16.42 -54.06
C ASP A 5 -10.77 -17.75 -53.25
N PHE A 6 -11.35 -17.70 -52.05
CA PHE A 6 -12.18 -18.70 -51.33
C PHE A 6 -11.82 -20.18 -51.03
N SER A 7 -12.35 -20.58 -49.85
CA SER A 7 -12.75 -21.91 -49.33
C SER A 7 -11.66 -22.80 -48.70
N GLY A 8 -11.83 -23.43 -47.53
CA GLY A 8 -12.95 -23.56 -46.59
C GLY A 8 -12.68 -24.68 -45.56
N HIS A 9 -13.61 -24.87 -44.62
CA HIS A 9 -13.86 -26.06 -43.76
C HIS A 9 -12.95 -26.30 -42.53
N THR A 10 -13.44 -26.07 -41.30
CA THR A 10 -14.27 -26.92 -40.40
C THR A 10 -13.52 -28.07 -39.72
N GLY A 11 -13.52 -28.03 -38.39
CA GLY A 11 -13.08 -29.08 -37.46
C GLY A 11 -12.52 -28.37 -36.20
N GLU A 12 -12.86 -28.70 -34.97
CA GLU A 12 -13.70 -29.74 -34.41
C GLU A 12 -14.01 -29.32 -32.96
N ARG A 13 -15.11 -29.84 -32.44
CA ARG A 13 -15.76 -29.44 -31.19
C ARG A 13 -15.48 -30.54 -30.17
N ALA A 14 -14.81 -30.22 -29.06
CA ALA A 14 -14.81 -31.05 -27.86
C ALA A 14 -14.59 -30.17 -26.64
N ASP A 15 -15.63 -29.97 -25.84
CA ASP A 15 -15.61 -30.30 -24.40
C ASP A 15 -16.97 -29.93 -23.80
N SER A 16 -17.76 -30.97 -23.55
CA SER A 16 -19.03 -30.90 -22.83
C SER A 16 -18.75 -31.28 -21.38
N ALA A 17 -18.52 -30.29 -20.52
CA ALA A 17 -18.58 -30.46 -19.07
C ALA A 17 -19.93 -29.93 -18.57
N SER A 18 -20.86 -30.86 -18.34
CA SER A 18 -22.14 -30.62 -17.69
C SER A 18 -21.94 -30.60 -16.17
N PHE A 19 -22.06 -29.44 -15.55
CA PHE A 19 -22.24 -29.32 -14.09
C PHE A 19 -23.26 -28.22 -13.82
N ALA A 20 -24.51 -28.63 -13.58
CA ALA A 20 -25.56 -27.78 -13.06
C ALA A 20 -26.32 -28.60 -12.01
N ASP A 21 -25.77 -28.65 -10.79
CA ASP A 21 -26.49 -29.11 -9.61
C ASP A 21 -27.03 -27.87 -8.90
N THR A 22 -28.33 -27.63 -9.08
CA THR A 22 -29.04 -26.49 -8.53
C THR A 22 -29.58 -26.90 -7.17
N PHE A 23 -28.83 -26.60 -6.11
CA PHE A 23 -29.33 -26.75 -4.74
C PHE A 23 -30.26 -25.57 -4.40
N TYR A 24 -31.56 -25.83 -4.40
CA TYR A 24 -32.57 -24.99 -3.74
C TYR A 24 -32.71 -25.43 -2.28
N PRO A 25 -32.48 -24.56 -1.28
CA PRO A 25 -33.00 -24.78 0.05
C PRO A 25 -34.39 -24.15 0.22
N ASP A 26 -35.27 -24.96 0.79
CA ASP A 26 -36.67 -24.78 1.16
C ASP A 26 -36.86 -23.67 2.24
N PRO A 27 -37.80 -22.71 2.07
CA PRO A 27 -38.10 -21.72 3.11
C PRO A 27 -39.36 -22.10 3.90
N ALA A 28 -39.26 -23.05 4.82
CA ALA A 28 -40.27 -23.23 5.87
C ALA A 28 -39.73 -24.00 7.08
N SER A 29 -39.34 -23.30 8.16
CA SER A 29 -39.78 -23.70 9.51
C SER A 29 -39.45 -22.67 10.59
N SER A 30 -40.43 -22.51 11.47
CA SER A 30 -40.64 -21.58 12.57
C SER A 30 -39.64 -21.57 13.74
N THR A 31 -39.41 -20.36 14.26
CA THR A 31 -39.45 -19.90 15.67
C THR A 31 -38.69 -20.66 16.75
N MET A 32 -37.77 -19.96 17.46
CA MET A 32 -37.84 -19.78 18.92
C MET A 32 -36.88 -18.69 19.43
N ILE A 33 -37.44 -17.80 20.27
CA ILE A 33 -36.76 -16.77 21.05
C ILE A 33 -36.09 -17.42 22.26
N VAL A 34 -34.83 -17.11 22.56
CA VAL A 34 -34.33 -17.09 23.94
C VAL A 34 -33.45 -15.87 24.15
N LYS A 35 -33.85 -15.08 25.15
CA LYS A 35 -33.20 -13.91 25.72
C LYS A 35 -32.00 -14.37 26.56
N ALA A 36 -30.84 -13.75 26.39
CA ALA A 36 -29.75 -13.80 27.36
C ALA A 36 -29.23 -12.38 27.62
N GLU A 37 -29.79 -11.74 28.64
CA GLU A 37 -29.04 -10.77 29.45
C GLU A 37 -28.04 -11.58 30.28
N SER A 38 -26.76 -11.21 30.28
CA SER A 38 -25.95 -11.20 31.50
C SER A 38 -24.51 -10.73 31.24
N ASP A 39 -24.14 -9.78 32.09
CA ASP A 39 -22.78 -9.49 32.58
C ASP A 39 -21.87 -8.53 31.82
N LEU A 40 -22.05 -7.25 32.19
CA LEU A 40 -21.01 -6.25 32.37
C LEU A 40 -19.83 -6.83 33.19
N SER A 41 -18.75 -7.23 32.53
CA SER A 41 -17.44 -7.37 33.18
C SER A 41 -16.64 -6.07 32.99
N PRO A 42 -16.11 -5.45 34.07
CA PRO A 42 -15.26 -4.28 33.95
C PRO A 42 -13.91 -4.71 33.38
N HIS A 43 -13.52 -4.16 32.23
CA HIS A 43 -12.19 -4.30 31.69
C HIS A 43 -11.17 -3.71 32.68
N ILE A 44 -10.60 -4.57 33.51
CA ILE A 44 -9.40 -4.31 34.29
C ILE A 44 -8.28 -3.96 33.28
N HIS A 45 -7.72 -2.76 33.42
CA HIS A 45 -6.51 -2.32 32.75
C HIS A 45 -5.39 -3.35 32.95
N ARG A 46 -5.15 -4.19 31.94
CA ARG A 46 -3.99 -5.07 31.90
C ARG A 46 -2.81 -4.27 31.37
N SER A 47 -2.09 -3.65 32.31
CA SER A 47 -0.76 -3.09 32.04
C SER A 47 0.16 -4.21 31.59
N GLY A 48 0.68 -4.11 30.36
CA GLY A 48 1.63 -5.08 29.79
C GLY A 48 1.21 -5.73 28.46
N GLU A 49 0.40 -5.07 27.63
CA GLU A 49 0.34 -5.46 26.22
C GLU A 49 1.71 -5.23 25.57
N PRO A 50 2.29 -6.24 24.90
CA PRO A 50 3.49 -6.04 24.10
C PRO A 50 3.21 -4.91 23.11
N MET A 51 4.10 -3.91 23.05
CA MET A 51 3.99 -2.88 22.03
C MET A 51 3.89 -3.58 20.66
N PRO A 52 2.93 -3.18 19.81
CA PRO A 52 2.78 -3.79 18.50
C PRO A 52 4.11 -3.69 17.74
N THR A 53 4.65 -4.85 17.40
CA THR A 53 5.89 -5.03 16.62
C THR A 53 5.70 -4.59 15.16
N ASP A 54 4.45 -4.51 14.69
CA ASP A 54 4.11 -3.89 13.41
C ASP A 54 3.96 -2.37 13.59
N LEU A 55 4.72 -1.60 12.81
CA LEU A 55 4.58 -0.14 12.78
C LEU A 55 3.36 0.35 11.98
N GLY A 56 2.67 -0.56 11.29
CA GLY A 56 1.62 -0.23 10.34
C GLY A 56 2.16 -0.15 8.92
N VAL A 57 1.39 0.45 8.02
CA VAL A 57 1.76 0.67 6.62
C VAL A 57 1.97 2.18 6.43
N PRO A 58 3.13 2.62 5.87
CA PRO A 58 3.29 4.01 5.47
C PRO A 58 2.23 4.45 4.46
N GLU A 59 1.73 5.67 4.60
CA GLU A 59 0.71 6.23 3.72
C GLU A 59 1.34 7.27 2.77
N PHE A 60 0.77 7.42 1.58
CA PHE A 60 1.13 8.45 0.61
C PHE A 60 -0.02 9.47 0.50
N PRO A 61 -0.03 10.56 1.29
CA PRO A 61 -1.16 11.51 1.31
C PRO A 61 -1.42 12.17 -0.05
N SER A 62 -0.38 12.30 -0.86
CA SER A 62 -0.43 12.91 -2.20
C SER A 62 -0.88 11.95 -3.30
N ALA A 63 -1.04 10.67 -2.99
CA ALA A 63 -1.54 9.71 -3.97
C ALA A 63 -2.99 10.07 -4.32
N SER A 64 -3.29 10.09 -5.61
CA SER A 64 -4.66 10.24 -6.09
C SER A 64 -5.54 9.07 -5.63
N PHE A 65 -6.85 9.19 -5.81
CA PHE A 65 -7.83 8.13 -5.49
C PHE A 65 -7.46 6.74 -6.07
N TRP A 66 -6.73 6.70 -7.18
CA TRP A 66 -6.28 5.47 -7.83
C TRP A 66 -4.95 4.91 -7.29
N GLY A 67 -4.41 5.46 -6.20
CA GLY A 67 -3.10 5.05 -5.68
C GLY A 67 -1.95 5.43 -6.62
N VAL A 68 -2.08 6.56 -7.32
CA VAL A 68 -1.06 7.07 -8.24
C VAL A 68 -0.60 8.44 -7.78
N VAL A 69 0.70 8.59 -7.58
CA VAL A 69 1.39 9.88 -7.50
C VAL A 69 1.71 10.33 -8.92
N ASN A 70 1.18 11.49 -9.32
CA ASN A 70 1.39 12.03 -10.66
C ASN A 70 1.64 13.54 -10.64
N CYS A 71 1.76 14.16 -11.81
CA CYS A 71 2.00 15.60 -11.93
C CYS A 71 0.92 16.48 -11.29
N ARG A 72 -0.24 15.97 -10.86
CA ARG A 72 -1.24 16.77 -10.14
C ARG A 72 -1.20 16.54 -8.63
N SER A 73 -0.36 15.62 -8.17
CA SER A 73 -0.15 15.34 -6.76
C SER A 73 0.64 16.46 -6.12
N GLU A 74 0.06 17.11 -5.10
CA GLU A 74 0.76 18.09 -4.27
C GLU A 74 1.30 17.42 -2.99
N PRO A 75 2.45 17.85 -2.44
CA PRO A 75 3.32 18.91 -2.93
C PRO A 75 4.21 18.46 -4.11
N TRP A 76 4.62 19.40 -4.96
CA TRP A 76 5.49 19.10 -6.11
C TRP A 76 6.98 18.97 -5.76
N ARG A 77 7.42 19.40 -4.57
CA ARG A 77 8.83 19.37 -4.15
C ARG A 77 9.34 17.98 -3.74
N GLY A 78 8.47 16.97 -3.76
CA GLY A 78 8.77 15.62 -3.34
C GLY A 78 7.49 14.89 -2.97
N VAL A 79 7.62 13.61 -2.61
CA VAL A 79 6.45 12.79 -2.26
C VAL A 79 6.42 12.59 -0.75
N PRO A 80 5.43 13.16 -0.03
CA PRO A 80 5.30 12.95 1.40
C PRO A 80 4.85 11.52 1.67
N VAL A 81 5.43 10.97 2.74
CA VAL A 81 5.10 9.67 3.32
C VAL A 81 4.83 9.91 4.78
N THR A 82 3.70 9.37 5.27
CA THR A 82 3.30 9.53 6.67
C THR A 82 3.11 8.17 7.32
N LEU A 83 3.62 8.02 8.54
CA LEU A 83 3.39 6.87 9.38
C LEU A 83 2.54 7.30 10.57
N LYS A 84 1.34 6.72 10.72
CA LYS A 84 0.36 7.10 11.75
C LYS A 84 0.37 6.12 12.91
N ARG A 85 1.02 6.52 14.01
CA ARG A 85 0.99 5.83 15.30
C ARG A 85 1.56 6.74 16.40
N PRO A 86 1.33 6.43 17.67
CA PRO A 86 2.02 7.11 18.76
C PRO A 86 3.54 6.90 18.68
N PHE A 87 4.29 8.00 18.73
CA PHE A 87 5.74 8.08 18.85
C PHE A 87 6.14 8.91 20.07
N LYS A 88 7.32 8.62 20.61
CA LYS A 88 7.91 9.33 21.75
C LYS A 88 9.06 10.21 21.32
N ALA A 89 9.25 11.32 22.04
CA ALA A 89 10.42 12.15 21.87
C ALA A 89 11.72 11.31 22.00
N GLY A 90 12.63 11.47 21.05
CA GLY A 90 13.88 10.73 20.95
C GLY A 90 13.81 9.46 20.09
N ASP A 91 12.63 8.95 19.76
CA ASP A 91 12.48 7.81 18.85
C ASP A 91 13.15 8.11 17.49
N LYS A 92 13.81 7.11 16.91
CA LYS A 92 14.42 7.22 15.58
C LYS A 92 13.64 6.41 14.57
N ILE A 93 13.22 7.06 13.48
CA ILE A 93 12.50 6.41 12.40
C ILE A 93 13.37 6.46 11.16
N THR A 94 13.68 5.29 10.62
CA THR A 94 14.45 5.15 9.38
C THR A 94 13.50 4.85 8.24
N PHE A 95 13.39 5.75 7.27
CA PHE A 95 12.63 5.56 6.04
C PHE A 95 13.53 4.94 4.99
N ASN A 96 13.12 3.80 4.44
CA ASN A 96 13.80 3.13 3.35
C ASN A 96 12.93 3.25 2.11
N VAL A 97 13.48 3.83 1.05
CA VAL A 97 12.73 4.15 -0.15
C VAL A 97 13.40 3.50 -1.35
N VAL A 98 12.59 2.89 -2.21
CA VAL A 98 13.01 2.40 -3.52
C VAL A 98 12.10 2.99 -4.57
N VAL A 99 12.68 3.63 -5.58
CA VAL A 99 11.97 4.13 -6.75
C VAL A 99 12.43 3.32 -7.96
N ALA A 100 11.54 2.48 -8.50
CA ALA A 100 11.83 1.59 -9.61
C ALA A 100 11.12 2.07 -10.88
N ALA A 101 11.82 1.99 -12.03
CA ALA A 101 11.21 2.22 -13.33
C ALA A 101 10.33 1.03 -13.72
N GLY A 102 9.15 1.28 -14.29
CA GLY A 102 8.18 0.24 -14.63
C GLY A 102 7.42 -0.32 -13.42
N TYR A 103 6.57 -1.33 -13.67
CA TYR A 103 5.67 -1.91 -12.67
C TYR A 103 6.04 -3.34 -12.28
N GLU A 104 7.09 -3.89 -12.86
CA GLU A 104 7.50 -5.27 -12.57
C GLU A 104 8.26 -5.33 -11.23
N PRO A 105 7.95 -6.33 -10.38
CA PRO A 105 8.66 -6.51 -9.13
C PRO A 105 10.11 -6.92 -9.39
N GLY A 106 11.04 -6.32 -8.64
CA GLY A 106 12.45 -6.72 -8.66
C GLY A 106 13.30 -5.97 -9.69
N LEU A 107 12.72 -5.01 -10.42
CA LEU A 107 13.52 -4.12 -11.26
C LEU A 107 14.46 -3.28 -10.38
N PRO A 108 15.71 -3.06 -10.84
CA PRO A 108 16.64 -2.18 -10.14
C PRO A 108 16.05 -0.77 -10.08
N GLY A 109 16.07 -0.19 -8.88
CA GLY A 109 15.57 1.15 -8.62
C GLY A 109 16.59 1.97 -7.86
N VAL A 110 16.38 3.29 -7.85
CA VAL A 110 17.14 4.17 -6.97
C VAL A 110 16.70 3.92 -5.54
N GLN A 111 17.67 3.71 -4.65
CA GLN A 111 17.43 3.49 -3.23
C GLN A 111 17.94 4.68 -2.44
N THR A 112 17.15 5.14 -1.49
CA THR A 112 17.59 6.13 -0.50
C THR A 112 17.10 5.71 0.88
N GLN A 113 17.85 6.11 1.89
CA GLN A 113 17.54 5.89 3.28
C GLN A 113 17.77 7.18 4.04
N ASP A 114 16.82 7.55 4.89
CA ASP A 114 16.97 8.70 5.77
C ASP A 114 16.42 8.41 7.17
N VAL A 115 16.97 9.09 8.17
CA VAL A 115 16.65 8.90 9.58
C VAL A 115 16.12 10.20 10.17
N ILE A 116 14.88 10.18 10.64
CA ILE A 116 14.32 11.29 11.43
C ILE A 116 14.35 10.93 12.91
N THR A 117 14.64 11.93 13.74
CA THR A 117 14.50 11.82 15.20
C THR A 117 13.24 12.57 15.62
N VAL A 118 12.36 11.89 16.35
CA VAL A 118 11.11 12.46 16.84
C VAL A 118 11.43 13.50 17.91
N ALA A 119 11.13 14.78 17.63
CA ALA A 119 11.50 15.88 18.51
C ALA A 119 10.60 15.99 19.77
N ALA A 120 9.34 15.58 19.65
CA ALA A 120 8.34 15.62 20.71
C ALA A 120 7.34 14.47 20.51
N ASP A 121 6.63 14.07 21.57
CA ASP A 121 5.56 13.08 21.49
C ASP A 121 4.52 13.49 20.42
N THR A 122 4.21 12.57 19.50
CA THR A 122 3.33 12.82 18.35
C THR A 122 2.57 11.56 17.97
N SER A 123 1.44 11.70 17.27
CA SER A 123 0.65 10.60 16.72
C SER A 123 0.99 10.27 15.26
N GLU A 124 1.89 11.04 14.65
CA GLU A 124 2.32 10.84 13.28
C GLU A 124 3.75 11.33 13.07
N ALA A 125 4.43 10.69 12.12
CA ALA A 125 5.72 11.09 11.63
C ALA A 125 5.68 11.14 10.10
N SER A 126 6.23 12.21 9.55
CA SER A 126 6.22 12.46 8.11
C SER A 126 7.63 12.64 7.57
N TYR A 127 7.87 12.09 6.39
CA TYR A 127 9.11 12.21 5.63
C TYR A 127 8.77 12.55 4.19
N THR A 128 9.56 13.41 3.55
CA THR A 128 9.38 13.77 2.15
C THR A 128 10.46 13.09 1.34
N ILE A 129 10.06 12.18 0.44
CA ILE A 129 10.98 11.58 -0.52
C ILE A 129 11.51 12.71 -1.42
N PRO A 130 12.83 12.91 -1.47
CA PRO A 130 13.43 14.02 -2.19
C PRO A 130 13.17 13.90 -3.68
N TRP A 131 13.03 15.03 -4.35
CA TRP A 131 12.92 15.07 -5.80
C TRP A 131 14.24 14.69 -6.46
N GLU A 132 15.29 15.46 -6.16
CA GLU A 132 16.59 15.39 -6.81
C GLU A 132 17.32 14.08 -6.47
N GLY A 133 17.82 13.41 -7.49
CA GLY A 133 18.57 12.17 -7.40
C GLY A 133 17.75 10.94 -6.99
N VAL A 134 16.43 11.08 -6.75
CA VAL A 134 15.55 9.98 -6.31
C VAL A 134 14.31 9.88 -7.18
N LEU A 135 13.38 10.85 -7.09
CA LEU A 135 12.16 10.82 -7.90
C LEU A 135 12.41 11.24 -9.35
N ASP A 136 13.34 12.16 -9.57
CA ASP A 136 13.69 12.65 -10.90
C ASP A 136 14.35 11.58 -11.80
N SER A 137 14.91 10.55 -11.18
CA SER A 137 15.58 9.40 -11.83
C SER A 137 14.63 8.48 -12.61
N VAL A 138 13.33 8.52 -12.29
CA VAL A 138 12.31 7.68 -12.91
C VAL A 138 11.19 8.56 -13.46
N THR A 139 10.78 8.30 -14.70
CA THR A 139 9.63 8.99 -15.30
C THR A 139 8.32 8.30 -14.94
N LYS A 140 8.32 6.96 -14.91
CA LYS A 140 7.15 6.13 -14.63
C LYS A 140 7.55 4.83 -13.97
N GLY A 141 6.83 4.43 -12.94
CA GLY A 141 7.01 3.15 -12.28
C GLY A 141 6.38 3.10 -10.91
N ILE A 142 7.13 2.65 -9.91
CA ILE A 142 6.63 2.38 -8.56
C ILE A 142 7.56 2.99 -7.51
N ILE A 143 6.96 3.56 -6.46
CA ILE A 143 7.64 3.94 -5.23
C ILE A 143 7.27 2.93 -4.14
N ARG A 144 8.29 2.34 -3.50
CA ARG A 144 8.16 1.44 -2.35
C ARG A 144 8.78 2.07 -1.14
N VAL A 145 8.07 2.02 -0.01
CA VAL A 145 8.57 2.55 1.26
C VAL A 145 8.31 1.57 2.38
N TRP A 146 9.30 1.37 3.24
CA TRP A 146 9.12 0.75 4.54
C TRP A 146 9.96 1.49 5.58
N CYS A 147 9.51 1.44 6.83
CA CYS A 147 10.13 2.14 7.93
C CYS A 147 10.65 1.15 8.98
N SER A 148 11.73 1.53 9.64
CA SER A 148 12.17 0.93 10.89
C SER A 148 12.06 1.96 12.02
N LEU A 149 11.68 1.53 13.20
CA LEU A 149 11.61 2.36 14.42
C LEU A 149 12.58 1.78 15.44
N THR A 150 13.48 2.62 15.94
CA THR A 150 14.30 2.34 17.12
C THR A 150 13.80 3.24 18.26
N PRO A 151 13.08 2.68 19.26
CA PRO A 151 12.59 3.47 20.39
C PRO A 151 13.75 4.00 21.24
N ALA A 152 13.63 5.22 21.77
CA ALA A 152 14.57 5.74 22.76
C ALA A 152 14.21 5.26 24.19
N PRO A 153 15.19 5.07 25.11
CA PRO A 153 16.63 5.25 24.93
C PRO A 153 17.36 4.07 24.27
N SER A 154 16.76 2.88 24.18
CA SER A 154 17.34 1.71 23.51
C SER A 154 16.33 0.56 23.44
N GLY A 155 15.22 0.76 22.72
CA GLY A 155 14.19 -0.27 22.53
C GLY A 155 14.55 -1.26 21.42
N THR A 156 13.81 -2.38 21.39
CA THR A 156 13.87 -3.33 20.28
C THR A 156 13.40 -2.65 18.99
N GLU A 157 14.18 -2.78 17.92
CA GLU A 157 13.80 -2.27 16.61
C GLU A 157 12.52 -2.97 16.13
N SER A 158 11.60 -2.20 15.58
CA SER A 158 10.38 -2.68 14.95
C SER A 158 10.33 -2.22 13.49
N ARG A 159 9.63 -2.96 12.64
CA ARG A 159 9.57 -2.66 11.20
C ARG A 159 8.12 -2.52 10.73
N SER A 160 7.89 -1.60 9.82
CA SER A 160 6.60 -1.44 9.15
C SER A 160 6.41 -2.51 8.08
N ARG A 161 5.17 -2.72 7.69
CA ARG A 161 4.86 -3.29 6.38
C ARG A 161 5.32 -2.35 5.26
N GLN A 162 5.55 -2.91 4.08
CA GLN A 162 5.90 -2.13 2.89
C GLN A 162 4.63 -1.47 2.32
N ALA A 163 4.72 -0.18 2.03
CA ALA A 163 3.78 0.56 1.21
C ALA A 163 4.28 0.64 -0.23
N GLU A 164 3.36 0.61 -1.17
CA GLU A 164 3.65 0.71 -2.60
C GLU A 164 2.66 1.67 -3.27
N VAL A 165 3.16 2.55 -4.13
CA VAL A 165 2.33 3.49 -4.89
C VAL A 165 2.85 3.61 -6.32
N SER A 166 1.93 3.73 -7.28
CA SER A 166 2.30 4.00 -8.67
C SER A 166 2.82 5.43 -8.82
N TYR A 167 3.82 5.62 -9.66
CA TYR A 167 4.44 6.90 -9.95
C TYR A 167 4.43 7.19 -11.44
N ASN A 168 3.98 8.38 -11.84
CA ASN A 168 3.96 8.76 -13.25
C ASN A 168 4.10 10.29 -13.45
N ARG A 169 5.17 10.70 -14.11
CA ARG A 169 5.42 12.10 -14.50
C ARG A 169 5.09 12.39 -15.96
N GLU A 170 4.68 11.39 -16.72
CA GLU A 170 4.32 11.55 -18.12
C GLU A 170 2.99 12.28 -18.25
N THR A 171 2.98 13.29 -19.10
CA THR A 171 1.80 14.03 -19.52
C THR A 171 1.78 14.15 -21.04
N PRO A 172 0.64 14.49 -21.66
CA PRO A 172 0.61 14.79 -23.09
C PRO A 172 1.56 15.92 -23.52
N GLY A 173 1.95 16.81 -22.59
CA GLY A 173 2.87 17.92 -22.85
C GLY A 173 4.34 17.62 -22.56
N GLY A 174 4.69 16.39 -22.14
CA GLY A 174 6.04 16.00 -21.76
C GLY A 174 6.14 15.48 -20.32
N ILE A 175 7.31 15.61 -19.71
CA ILE A 175 7.60 15.13 -18.35
C ILE A 175 7.51 16.30 -17.38
N CYS A 176 6.70 16.18 -16.32
CA CYS A 176 6.66 17.21 -15.29
C CYS A 176 7.90 17.17 -14.37
N ALA A 177 8.28 18.35 -13.88
CA ALA A 177 9.32 18.60 -12.89
C ALA A 177 8.89 19.79 -12.00
N PRO A 178 9.39 19.87 -10.74
CA PRO A 178 9.11 20.94 -9.79
C PRO A 178 9.25 22.35 -10.33
#